data_AF-A0A383S983-F1
#
_entry.id   AF-A0A383S983-F1
#
_cell.length_a   1.000
_cell.length_b   1.000
_cell.length_c   1.000
_cell.angle_alpha   90.00
_cell.angle_beta   90.00
_cell.angle_gamma   90.00
#
_symmetry.space_group_name_H-M   'P 1'
#
loop_
_entity.id
_entity.type
_entity.pdbx_description
1 polymer ?
#
loop_
_entity_poly.entity_id
_entity_poly.type
_entity_poly.pdbx_seq_one_letter_code
_entity_poly.pdbx_strand_id
1 'polypeptide(L)'
;MTVPGFGPDAKDEKVKALYQRLVEWMRANRASYLQAVVQAVGDRHSGWIRSYHDNRPYDNVAPAELYDQMIALRSLLAQPGTGAFTYAKFVVEVGTGTRMTMRQDSREPQLDPPYTAQDCARELELFPRDDDHTPTWLASHGQHRDEVTSVKKLDAQVLEHYRPLVPEAIAELWEQYGVAYFDDGMVRLVGPAHAVNQLQRVAPAGDDMVPVFTTALGDVVYWHAGRFVFYDYRHRTSGELDSNALVALYMLHSEDFRNEFMDAQTYRQVACRYGILDVDDCFAYIPLLLLGGPEEVNRLDPCHMWTHLELIAQATGTPKEP
;
A
#
# COMPACT_ATOMS: atom_id res chain seq x y z
N MET A 1 -19.21 12.32 23.80
CA MET A 1 -18.42 12.31 22.56
C MET A 1 -17.07 11.72 22.92
N THR A 2 -16.90 10.42 22.70
CA THR A 2 -15.73 9.63 23.10
C THR A 2 -15.21 8.97 21.85
N VAL A 3 -14.03 9.38 21.40
CA VAL A 3 -13.24 8.62 20.43
C VAL A 3 -12.70 7.41 21.20
N PRO A 4 -13.11 6.17 20.89
CA PRO A 4 -12.57 5.01 21.59
C PRO A 4 -11.07 4.92 21.29
N GLY A 5 -10.21 5.06 22.31
CA GLY A 5 -8.77 4.76 22.21
C GLY A 5 -7.78 5.90 22.50
N PHE A 6 -8.20 7.14 22.75
CA PHE A 6 -7.25 8.25 22.97
C PHE A 6 -7.61 9.08 24.20
N GLY A 7 -6.64 9.23 25.11
CA GLY A 7 -6.75 10.00 26.35
C GLY A 7 -6.76 11.52 26.12
N PRO A 8 -6.57 12.33 27.18
CA PRO A 8 -6.53 13.79 27.11
C PRO A 8 -5.09 14.33 27.12
N ASP A 9 -4.22 13.86 26.20
CA ASP A 9 -2.86 14.41 26.06
C ASP A 9 -2.80 15.54 25.02
N ALA A 10 -1.88 16.49 25.17
CA ALA A 10 -1.71 17.62 24.23
C ALA A 10 -1.40 17.18 22.78
N LYS A 11 -0.85 15.96 22.61
CA LYS A 11 -0.70 15.30 21.29
C LYS A 11 -2.07 15.01 20.67
N ASP A 12 -3.00 14.49 21.47
CA ASP A 12 -4.36 14.17 21.03
C ASP A 12 -5.14 15.43 20.65
N GLU A 13 -4.92 16.55 21.36
CA GLU A 13 -5.56 17.82 21.01
C GLU A 13 -5.14 18.34 19.64
N LYS A 14 -3.85 18.30 19.31
CA LYS A 14 -3.35 18.75 18.00
C LYS A 14 -3.83 17.86 16.85
N VAL A 15 -3.87 16.54 17.05
CA VAL A 15 -4.45 15.60 16.07
C VAL A 15 -5.94 15.88 15.87
N LYS A 16 -6.69 16.07 16.97
CA LYS A 16 -8.12 16.45 16.91
C LYS A 16 -8.33 17.78 16.20
N ALA A 17 -7.46 18.77 16.41
CA ALA A 17 -7.56 20.07 15.75
C ALA A 17 -7.32 19.98 14.23
N LEU A 18 -6.31 19.22 13.78
CA LEU A 18 -6.10 18.94 12.35
C LEU A 18 -7.35 18.28 11.75
N TYR A 19 -7.89 17.26 12.43
CA TYR A 19 -9.09 16.58 11.99
C TYR A 19 -10.29 17.53 11.84
N GLN A 20 -10.55 18.39 12.83
CA GLN A 20 -11.63 19.37 12.77
C GLN A 20 -11.47 20.31 11.58
N ARG A 21 -10.27 20.84 11.35
CA ARG A 21 -9.98 21.72 10.22
C ARG A 21 -10.18 21.04 8.86
N LEU A 22 -9.74 19.79 8.72
CA LEU A 22 -9.97 18.99 7.50
C LEU A 22 -11.47 18.85 7.23
N VAL A 23 -12.24 18.47 8.25
CA VAL A 23 -13.69 18.27 8.13
C VAL A 23 -14.42 19.59 7.82
N GLU A 24 -14.05 20.68 8.46
CA GLU A 24 -14.60 22.02 8.20
C GLU A 24 -14.33 22.45 6.76
N TRP A 25 -13.08 22.32 6.30
CA TRP A 25 -12.71 22.63 4.92
C TRP A 25 -13.48 21.76 3.93
N MET A 26 -13.56 20.44 4.16
CA MET A 26 -14.28 19.52 3.29
C MET A 26 -15.77 19.88 3.19
N ARG A 27 -16.43 20.19 4.30
CA ARG A 27 -17.84 20.63 4.31
C ARG A 27 -18.04 21.94 3.55
N ALA A 28 -17.15 22.92 3.76
CA ALA A 28 -17.22 24.21 3.07
C ALA A 28 -17.06 24.08 1.55
N ASN A 29 -16.27 23.08 1.09
CA ASN A 29 -15.98 22.86 -0.32
C ASN A 29 -16.79 21.70 -0.93
N ARG A 30 -17.78 21.15 -0.21
CA ARG A 30 -18.59 19.99 -0.64
C ARG A 30 -17.74 18.77 -1.03
N ALA A 31 -16.60 18.58 -0.37
CA ALA A 31 -15.82 17.35 -0.48
C ALA A 31 -16.43 16.26 0.42
N SER A 32 -16.62 15.07 -0.13
CA SER A 32 -17.18 13.91 0.58
C SER A 32 -16.11 12.93 1.04
N TYR A 33 -14.98 12.89 0.34
CA TYR A 33 -13.84 12.02 0.62
C TYR A 33 -12.54 12.78 0.41
N LEU A 34 -11.53 12.49 1.24
CA LEU A 34 -10.18 13.01 1.10
C LEU A 34 -9.19 11.91 1.43
N GLN A 35 -8.15 11.81 0.60
CA GLN A 35 -7.00 10.97 0.84
C GLN A 35 -5.74 11.81 0.72
N ALA A 36 -4.79 11.57 1.62
CA ALA A 36 -3.47 12.17 1.53
C ALA A 36 -2.40 11.17 1.90
N VAL A 37 -1.21 11.34 1.32
CA VAL A 37 -0.01 10.58 1.68
C VAL A 37 1.09 11.58 2.00
N VAL A 38 1.82 11.30 3.07
CA VAL A 38 3.06 11.99 3.45
C VAL A 38 4.18 10.97 3.43
N GLN A 39 5.29 11.31 2.78
CA GLN A 39 6.56 10.58 2.81
C GLN A 39 7.66 11.53 3.24
N ALA A 40 8.57 11.11 4.11
CA ALA A 40 9.60 12.00 4.62
C ALA A 40 10.80 11.29 5.22
N VAL A 41 11.96 11.96 5.15
CA VAL A 41 13.21 11.59 5.84
C VAL A 41 13.98 12.88 6.16
N GLY A 42 14.39 13.02 7.42
CA GLY A 42 14.96 14.26 7.95
C GLY A 42 13.96 15.40 7.77
N ASP A 43 14.44 16.49 7.17
CA ASP A 43 13.64 17.67 6.83
C ASP A 43 12.95 17.55 5.45
N ARG A 44 13.33 16.56 4.64
CA ARG A 44 12.78 16.32 3.29
C ARG A 44 11.46 15.59 3.38
N HIS A 45 10.51 16.00 2.53
CA HIS A 45 9.20 15.37 2.44
C HIS A 45 8.63 15.50 1.03
N SER A 46 7.75 14.57 0.68
CA SER A 46 6.95 14.56 -0.54
C SER A 46 5.59 13.92 -0.23
N GLY A 47 4.63 14.06 -1.13
CA GLY A 47 3.33 13.43 -1.02
C GLY A 47 2.27 14.23 -1.76
N TRP A 48 1.02 13.95 -1.43
CA TRP A 48 -0.11 14.46 -2.18
C TRP A 48 -1.36 14.48 -1.31
N ILE A 49 -2.29 15.34 -1.69
CA ILE A 49 -3.63 15.46 -1.10
C ILE A 49 -4.65 15.55 -2.21
N ARG A 50 -5.63 14.66 -2.15
CA ARG A 50 -6.73 14.57 -3.11
C ARG A 50 -8.06 14.59 -2.38
N SER A 51 -8.96 15.46 -2.83
CA SER A 51 -10.35 15.49 -2.38
C SER A 51 -11.29 15.07 -3.50
N TYR A 52 -12.46 14.56 -3.12
CA TYR A 52 -13.49 14.14 -4.06
C TYR A 52 -14.77 14.95 -3.84
N HIS A 53 -15.18 15.62 -4.90
CA HIS A 53 -16.36 16.49 -4.94
C HIS A 53 -17.32 15.89 -5.96
N ASP A 54 -18.53 15.49 -5.53
CA ASP A 54 -19.50 14.80 -6.38
C ASP A 54 -18.86 13.62 -7.18
N ASN A 55 -18.07 12.81 -6.48
CA ASN A 55 -17.29 11.67 -7.03
C ASN A 55 -16.25 12.02 -8.10
N ARG A 56 -15.82 13.28 -8.20
CA ARG A 56 -14.72 13.71 -9.06
C ARG A 56 -13.48 14.04 -8.25
N PRO A 57 -12.29 13.54 -8.64
CA PRO A 57 -11.04 13.80 -7.93
C PRO A 57 -10.51 15.21 -8.24
N TYR A 58 -9.96 15.86 -7.23
CA TYR A 58 -9.26 17.14 -7.34
C TYR A 58 -7.96 17.09 -6.53
N ASP A 59 -6.84 17.29 -7.20
CA ASP A 59 -5.51 17.38 -6.58
C ASP A 59 -5.19 18.80 -6.20
N ASN A 60 -4.47 18.98 -5.09
CA ASN A 60 -3.87 20.27 -4.69
C ASN A 60 -4.88 21.42 -4.54
N VAL A 61 -6.15 21.11 -4.25
CA VAL A 61 -7.19 22.10 -3.95
C VAL A 61 -7.35 22.36 -2.45
N ALA A 62 -6.85 21.45 -1.61
CA ALA A 62 -6.78 21.65 -0.17
C ALA A 62 -5.69 22.69 0.17
N PRO A 63 -5.93 23.58 1.16
CA PRO A 63 -4.94 24.54 1.62
C PRO A 63 -3.64 23.85 2.02
N ALA A 64 -2.50 24.40 1.58
CA ALA A 64 -1.18 23.84 1.85
C ALA A 64 -0.93 23.66 3.36
N GLU A 65 -1.49 24.54 4.19
CA GLU A 65 -1.35 24.49 5.65
C GLU A 65 -1.95 23.22 6.26
N LEU A 66 -2.94 22.58 5.61
CA LEU A 66 -3.48 21.30 6.07
C LEU A 66 -2.46 20.17 5.84
N TYR A 67 -1.75 20.23 4.72
CA TYR A 67 -0.70 19.27 4.40
C TYR A 67 0.54 19.48 5.30
N ASP A 68 0.94 20.73 5.53
CA ASP A 68 2.02 21.06 6.47
C ASP A 68 1.73 20.54 7.88
N GLN A 69 0.47 20.58 8.30
CA GLN A 69 0.06 20.01 9.58
C GLN A 69 0.12 18.49 9.63
N MET A 70 -0.15 17.80 8.51
CA MET A 70 0.06 16.35 8.41
C MET A 70 1.54 16.01 8.54
N ILE A 71 2.45 16.79 7.93
CA ILE A 71 3.90 16.62 8.08
C ILE A 71 4.32 16.88 9.54
N ALA A 72 3.78 17.91 10.17
CA ALA A 72 4.08 18.26 11.56
C ALA A 72 3.68 17.17 12.58
N LEU A 73 2.80 16.23 12.19
CA LEU A 73 2.50 15.07 13.02
C LEU A 73 3.72 14.17 13.24
N ARG A 74 4.75 14.20 12.38
CA ARG A 74 5.98 13.43 12.58
C ARG A 74 6.61 13.71 13.94
N SER A 75 6.88 14.98 14.23
CA SER A 75 7.46 15.39 15.52
C SER A 75 6.50 15.18 16.69
N LEU A 76 5.20 15.27 16.44
CA LEU A 76 4.20 15.08 17.47
C LEU A 76 4.05 13.61 17.88
N LEU A 77 4.04 12.71 16.90
CA LEU A 77 3.77 11.29 17.07
C LEU A 77 5.04 10.46 17.24
N ALA A 78 6.22 11.06 17.07
CA ALA A 78 7.50 10.40 17.34
C ALA A 78 7.51 9.78 18.74
N GLN A 79 8.00 8.55 18.81
CA GLN A 79 8.14 7.80 20.05
C GLN A 79 9.64 7.61 20.37
N PRO A 80 10.04 7.73 21.65
CA PRO A 80 11.41 7.42 22.04
C PRO A 80 11.80 6.00 21.61
N GLY A 81 12.98 5.83 21.00
CA GLY A 81 13.50 4.53 20.55
C GLY A 81 12.90 4.00 19.24
N THR A 82 11.74 4.49 18.80
CA THR A 82 11.12 4.11 17.51
C THR A 82 11.24 5.21 16.44
N GLY A 83 11.41 6.47 16.86
CA GLY A 83 11.45 7.62 15.96
C GLY A 83 10.08 8.06 15.45
N ALA A 84 10.08 8.85 14.37
CA ALA A 84 8.86 9.30 13.67
C ALA A 84 8.51 8.34 12.52
N PHE A 85 7.29 8.45 12.00
CA PHE A 85 6.96 7.79 10.74
C PHE A 85 7.72 8.44 9.57
N THR A 86 8.07 7.63 8.57
CA THR A 86 8.58 8.07 7.27
C THR A 86 7.53 7.97 6.17
N TYR A 87 6.43 7.25 6.42
CA TYR A 87 5.24 7.19 5.58
C TYR A 87 3.97 7.32 6.44
N ALA A 88 3.01 8.12 5.98
CA ALA A 88 1.66 8.13 6.54
C ALA A 88 0.60 8.33 5.46
N LYS A 89 -0.47 7.54 5.52
CA LYS A 89 -1.68 7.68 4.70
C LYS A 89 -2.83 8.15 5.58
N PHE A 90 -3.49 9.22 5.15
CA PHE A 90 -4.68 9.80 5.75
C PHE A 90 -5.88 9.55 4.86
N VAL A 91 -7.00 9.13 5.46
CA VAL A 91 -8.30 9.03 4.80
C VAL A 91 -9.32 9.73 5.67
N VAL A 92 -10.10 10.63 5.08
CA VAL A 92 -11.19 11.35 5.73
C VAL A 92 -12.46 11.21 4.90
N GLU A 93 -13.52 10.75 5.55
CA GLU A 93 -14.85 10.59 4.97
C GLU A 93 -15.84 11.50 5.69
N VAL A 94 -16.57 12.29 4.91
CA VAL A 94 -17.60 13.21 5.41
C VAL A 94 -18.95 12.78 4.84
N GLY A 95 -19.77 12.17 5.68
CA GLY A 95 -21.12 11.71 5.33
C GLY A 95 -22.04 11.63 6.56
N THR A 96 -22.85 10.57 6.65
CA THR A 96 -23.75 10.30 7.78
C THR A 96 -23.00 10.07 9.10
N GLY A 97 -21.76 9.58 9.02
CA GLY A 97 -20.77 9.65 10.08
C GLY A 97 -19.47 10.24 9.51
N THR A 98 -18.82 11.12 10.26
CA THR A 98 -17.48 11.59 9.87
C THR A 98 -16.44 10.64 10.45
N ARG A 99 -15.56 10.11 9.59
CA ARG A 99 -14.51 9.16 9.96
C ARG A 99 -13.18 9.64 9.43
N MET A 100 -12.15 9.55 10.25
CA MET A 100 -10.76 9.72 9.84
C MET A 100 -9.96 8.50 10.26
N THR A 101 -9.10 8.03 9.37
CA THR A 101 -8.12 6.99 9.65
C THR A 101 -6.75 7.45 9.21
N MET A 102 -5.73 7.09 9.99
CA MET A 102 -4.33 7.32 9.66
C MET A 102 -3.59 6.00 9.81
N ARG A 103 -2.89 5.57 8.75
CA ARG A 103 -1.93 4.47 8.79
C ARG A 103 -0.54 5.07 8.67
N GLN A 104 0.43 4.56 9.43
CA GLN A 104 1.81 5.04 9.42
C GLN A 104 2.80 3.89 9.59
N ASP A 105 3.99 4.03 9.02
CA ASP A 105 5.13 3.12 9.22
C ASP A 105 6.48 3.80 8.89
N SER A 106 7.54 2.99 8.90
CA SER A 106 8.94 3.42 8.68
C SER A 106 9.52 2.93 7.34
N ARG A 107 8.69 2.65 6.33
CA ARG A 107 9.17 2.23 5.01
C ARG A 107 10.04 3.32 4.36
N GLU A 108 10.89 2.91 3.42
CA GLU A 108 11.75 3.83 2.68
C GLU A 108 10.90 4.84 1.86
N PRO A 109 11.08 6.16 2.06
CA PRO A 109 10.33 7.16 1.31
C PRO A 109 10.85 7.29 -0.13
N GLN A 110 9.93 7.48 -1.08
CA GLN A 110 10.24 7.74 -2.47
C GLN A 110 10.16 9.24 -2.73
N LEU A 111 11.31 9.92 -2.60
CA LEU A 111 11.41 11.38 -2.79
C LEU A 111 11.98 11.72 -4.16
N ASP A 112 11.50 12.82 -4.74
CA ASP A 112 12.06 13.45 -5.94
C ASP A 112 12.41 14.92 -5.63
N PRO A 113 13.69 15.35 -5.76
CA PRO A 113 14.86 14.51 -6.03
C PRO A 113 15.09 13.48 -4.90
N PRO A 114 15.79 12.37 -5.18
CA PRO A 114 16.10 11.35 -4.17
C PRO A 114 16.69 11.95 -2.89
N TYR A 115 16.37 11.32 -1.77
CA TYR A 115 16.97 11.67 -0.49
C TYR A 115 18.47 11.30 -0.49
N THR A 116 19.22 11.91 0.42
CA THR A 116 20.66 11.75 0.54
C THR A 116 21.04 11.10 1.87
N ALA A 117 22.29 10.63 1.97
CA ALA A 117 22.84 10.16 3.24
C ALA A 117 22.77 11.23 4.36
N GLN A 118 22.86 12.52 3.99
CA GLN A 118 22.71 13.62 4.94
C GLN A 118 21.27 13.73 5.46
N ASP A 119 20.27 13.47 4.61
CA ASP A 119 18.86 13.44 5.02
C ASP A 119 18.62 12.28 6.00
N CYS A 120 19.23 11.11 5.78
CA CYS A 120 19.18 9.98 6.72
C CYS A 120 19.84 10.29 8.07
N ALA A 121 21.03 10.90 8.05
CA ALA A 121 21.69 11.33 9.28
C ALA A 121 20.81 12.33 10.06
N ARG A 122 20.20 13.27 9.33
CA ARG A 122 19.28 14.25 9.90
C ARG A 122 18.02 13.63 10.49
N GLU A 123 17.47 12.59 9.86
CA GLU A 123 16.36 11.80 10.40
C GLU A 123 16.70 11.20 11.77
N LEU A 124 17.88 10.58 11.89
CA LEU A 124 18.32 9.95 13.13
C LEU A 124 18.64 10.98 14.23
N GLU A 125 19.11 12.18 13.87
CA GLU A 125 19.28 13.30 14.81
C GLU A 125 17.94 13.80 15.35
N LEU A 126 16.96 14.00 14.47
CA LEU A 126 15.64 14.54 14.84
C LEU A 126 14.78 13.52 15.57
N PHE A 127 14.84 12.25 15.14
CA PHE A 127 14.01 11.17 15.60
C PHE A 127 14.85 9.92 15.92
N PRO A 128 15.58 9.92 17.06
CA PRO A 128 16.43 8.80 17.44
C PRO A 128 15.66 7.48 17.52
N ARG A 129 16.32 6.42 17.05
CA ARG A 129 15.79 5.05 16.98
C ARG A 129 16.80 4.08 17.60
N ASP A 130 16.29 3.01 18.19
CA ASP A 130 17.09 1.87 18.61
C ASP A 130 17.33 0.94 17.40
N ASP A 131 18.33 0.06 17.49
CA ASP A 131 18.73 -0.82 16.38
C ASP A 131 17.55 -1.66 15.85
N ASP A 132 16.71 -2.19 16.75
CA ASP A 132 15.54 -3.01 16.41
C ASP A 132 14.44 -2.25 15.65
N HIS A 133 14.44 -0.91 15.74
CA HIS A 133 13.44 -0.04 15.11
C HIS A 133 14.02 0.81 13.98
N THR A 134 15.29 0.61 13.64
CA THR A 134 15.96 1.32 12.56
C THR A 134 15.93 0.47 11.29
N PRO A 135 15.15 0.85 10.26
CA PRO A 135 15.15 0.11 8.99
C PRO A 135 16.53 0.11 8.34
N THR A 136 16.87 -0.93 7.57
CA THR A 136 18.19 -1.10 6.95
C THR A 136 18.54 0.07 6.03
N TRP A 137 17.57 0.57 5.26
CA TRP A 137 17.75 1.74 4.39
C TRP A 137 18.19 2.98 5.17
N LEU A 138 17.67 3.16 6.39
CA LEU A 138 18.01 4.31 7.22
C LEU A 138 19.36 4.10 7.91
N ALA A 139 19.61 2.90 8.45
CA ALA A 139 20.88 2.55 9.09
C ALA A 139 22.07 2.67 8.12
N SER A 140 21.87 2.23 6.87
CA SER A 140 22.87 2.31 5.80
C SER A 140 22.95 3.68 5.11
N HIS A 141 22.19 4.68 5.58
CA HIS A 141 22.15 6.02 4.98
C HIS A 141 21.78 6.00 3.49
N GLY A 142 20.86 5.13 3.11
CA GLY A 142 20.36 4.95 1.75
C GLY A 142 21.28 4.14 0.82
N GLN A 143 22.38 3.57 1.35
CA GLN A 143 23.32 2.77 0.55
C GLN A 143 22.81 1.36 0.26
N HIS A 144 22.00 0.80 1.17
CA HIS A 144 21.41 -0.52 1.04
C HIS A 144 19.90 -0.43 1.24
N ARG A 145 19.14 -0.88 0.25
CA ARG A 145 17.68 -0.98 0.35
C ARG A 145 17.31 -2.38 0.82
N ASP A 146 16.22 -2.47 1.56
CA ASP A 146 15.63 -3.75 1.91
C ASP A 146 15.02 -4.37 0.65
N GLU A 147 15.55 -5.52 0.21
CA GLU A 147 14.95 -6.32 -0.88
C GLU A 147 13.52 -6.76 -0.49
N VAL A 148 13.27 -6.94 0.81
CA VAL A 148 11.96 -7.28 1.36
C VAL A 148 11.64 -6.40 2.55
N THR A 149 10.58 -5.58 2.43
CA THR A 149 10.09 -4.74 3.54
C THR A 149 8.88 -5.39 4.20
N SER A 150 9.04 -5.89 5.42
CA SER A 150 7.94 -6.47 6.22
C SER A 150 6.97 -5.39 6.72
N VAL A 151 5.67 -5.64 6.53
CA VAL A 151 4.57 -4.78 6.95
C VAL A 151 3.94 -5.26 8.25
N LYS A 152 3.67 -6.57 8.34
CA LYS A 152 2.99 -7.19 9.48
C LYS A 152 3.34 -8.68 9.54
N LYS A 153 3.66 -9.19 10.73
CA LYS A 153 3.79 -10.63 10.98
C LYS A 153 2.44 -11.35 10.93
N LEU A 154 2.44 -12.58 10.42
CA LEU A 154 1.25 -13.42 10.43
C LEU A 154 1.07 -14.09 11.79
N ASP A 155 -0.19 -14.29 12.17
CA ASP A 155 -0.52 -15.01 13.40
C ASP A 155 -0.19 -16.50 13.23
N ALA A 156 0.25 -17.15 14.31
CA ALA A 156 0.68 -18.56 14.28
C ALA A 156 -0.39 -19.51 13.71
N GLN A 157 -1.67 -19.25 14.01
CA GLN A 157 -2.78 -20.05 13.48
C GLN A 157 -2.91 -19.94 11.94
N VAL A 158 -2.61 -18.77 11.37
CA VAL A 158 -2.61 -18.59 9.91
C VAL A 158 -1.47 -19.39 9.30
N LEU A 159 -0.27 -19.32 9.88
CA LEU A 159 0.88 -20.08 9.41
C LEU A 159 0.65 -21.59 9.48
N GLU A 160 0.10 -22.08 10.60
CA GLU A 160 -0.22 -23.51 10.81
C GLU A 160 -1.22 -24.04 9.77
N HIS A 161 -2.24 -23.24 9.43
CA HIS A 161 -3.24 -23.62 8.42
C HIS A 161 -2.69 -23.64 7.00
N TYR A 162 -1.96 -22.60 6.59
CA TYR A 162 -1.57 -22.43 5.19
C TYR A 162 -0.24 -23.10 4.80
N ARG A 163 0.66 -23.37 5.75
CA ARG A 163 1.94 -24.05 5.48
C ARG A 163 1.80 -25.35 4.67
N PRO A 164 0.91 -26.30 5.00
CA PRO A 164 0.79 -27.54 4.22
C PRO A 164 0.15 -27.37 2.84
N LEU A 165 -0.40 -26.18 2.53
CA LEU A 165 -1.16 -25.94 1.30
C LEU A 165 -0.31 -25.36 0.15
N VAL A 166 0.89 -24.87 0.45
CA VAL A 166 1.78 -24.17 -0.49
C VAL A 166 3.18 -24.81 -0.50
N PRO A 167 4.05 -24.49 -1.47
CA PRO A 167 5.45 -24.91 -1.43
C PRO A 167 6.15 -24.37 -0.18
N GLU A 168 7.07 -25.15 0.37
CA GLU A 168 7.80 -24.82 1.59
C GLU A 168 8.44 -23.43 1.55
N ALA A 169 9.01 -23.03 0.41
CA ALA A 169 9.60 -21.71 0.23
C ALA A 169 8.61 -20.55 0.46
N ILE A 170 7.33 -20.72 0.13
CA ILE A 170 6.30 -19.70 0.40
C ILE A 170 5.99 -19.64 1.89
N ALA A 171 5.89 -20.80 2.55
CA ALA A 171 5.67 -20.86 3.99
C ALA A 171 6.83 -20.20 4.76
N GLU A 172 8.07 -20.45 4.35
CA GLU A 172 9.27 -19.81 4.90
C GLU A 172 9.24 -18.29 4.73
N LEU A 173 8.85 -17.79 3.55
CA LEU A 173 8.68 -16.36 3.31
C LEU A 173 7.61 -15.75 4.25
N TRP A 174 6.50 -16.43 4.47
CA TRP A 174 5.46 -15.97 5.39
C TRP A 174 5.92 -15.99 6.86
N GLU A 175 6.69 -16.98 7.29
CA GLU A 175 7.27 -17.00 8.64
C GLU A 175 8.28 -15.87 8.83
N GLN A 176 9.14 -15.66 7.84
CA GLN A 176 10.21 -14.68 7.91
C GLN A 176 9.72 -13.24 7.77
N TYR A 177 8.81 -12.97 6.83
CA TYR A 177 8.44 -11.60 6.45
C TYR A 177 6.95 -11.28 6.69
N GLY A 178 6.10 -12.29 6.82
CA GLY A 178 4.65 -12.10 6.97
C GLY A 178 4.04 -11.46 5.72
N VAL A 179 3.37 -10.33 5.89
CA VAL A 179 2.93 -9.47 4.78
C VAL A 179 4.08 -8.54 4.44
N ALA A 180 4.47 -8.46 3.17
CA ALA A 180 5.67 -7.73 2.76
C ALA A 180 5.62 -7.15 1.35
N TYR A 181 6.45 -6.14 1.11
CA TYR A 181 6.79 -5.62 -0.22
C TYR A 181 8.11 -6.24 -0.68
N PHE A 182 8.22 -6.50 -1.99
CA PHE A 182 9.50 -6.79 -2.63
C PHE A 182 10.00 -5.56 -3.38
N ASP A 183 11.29 -5.27 -3.26
CA ASP A 183 12.02 -4.20 -3.95
C ASP A 183 11.25 -2.86 -4.01
N ASP A 184 10.74 -2.51 -5.18
CA ASP A 184 10.05 -1.26 -5.48
C ASP A 184 8.56 -1.28 -5.12
N GLY A 185 8.07 -2.34 -4.48
CA GLY A 185 6.69 -2.50 -4.01
C GLY A 185 5.69 -2.92 -5.08
N MET A 186 6.15 -3.20 -6.31
CA MET A 186 5.29 -3.69 -7.39
C MET A 186 4.70 -5.05 -7.04
N VAL A 187 5.51 -5.98 -6.53
CA VAL A 187 5.10 -7.32 -6.07
C VAL A 187 5.06 -7.33 -4.56
N ARG A 188 4.06 -8.00 -3.99
CA ARG A 188 3.82 -8.03 -2.55
C ARG A 188 3.43 -9.41 -2.11
N LEU A 189 4.00 -9.86 -0.99
CA LEU A 189 3.58 -11.07 -0.29
C LEU A 189 2.35 -10.74 0.55
N VAL A 190 1.22 -11.39 0.24
CA VAL A 190 -0.04 -11.13 0.95
C VAL A 190 -0.30 -12.17 2.02
N GLY A 191 -0.99 -11.77 3.09
CA GLY A 191 -1.49 -12.70 4.10
C GLY A 191 -2.63 -13.55 3.51
N PRO A 192 -2.49 -14.88 3.45
CA PRO A 192 -3.42 -15.73 2.69
C PRO A 192 -4.84 -15.71 3.29
N ALA A 193 -4.97 -15.75 4.62
CA ALA A 193 -6.27 -15.68 5.30
C ALA A 193 -7.05 -14.40 4.96
N HIS A 194 -6.35 -13.25 4.93
CA HIS A 194 -6.96 -11.96 4.59
C HIS A 194 -7.36 -11.93 3.12
N ALA A 195 -6.47 -12.33 2.21
CA ALA A 195 -6.76 -12.36 0.78
C ALA A 195 -7.93 -13.29 0.45
N VAL A 196 -7.97 -14.50 1.03
CA VAL A 196 -9.10 -15.44 0.88
C VAL A 196 -10.38 -14.80 1.41
N ASN A 197 -10.36 -14.17 2.59
CA ASN A 197 -11.55 -13.53 3.15
C ASN A 197 -12.15 -12.47 2.20
N GLN A 198 -11.29 -11.68 1.56
CA GLN A 198 -11.68 -10.63 0.62
C GLN A 198 -12.20 -11.19 -0.71
N LEU A 199 -11.56 -12.23 -1.23
CA LEU A 199 -11.78 -12.69 -2.61
C LEU A 199 -12.79 -13.81 -2.75
N GLN A 200 -12.90 -14.74 -1.79
CA GLN A 200 -13.63 -16.02 -1.95
C GLN A 200 -15.11 -15.88 -2.36
N ARG A 201 -15.72 -14.71 -2.16
CA ARG A 201 -17.11 -14.45 -2.53
C ARG A 201 -17.31 -14.15 -4.01
N VAL A 202 -16.25 -13.71 -4.69
CA VAL A 202 -16.32 -13.13 -6.04
C VAL A 202 -15.23 -13.64 -6.98
N ALA A 203 -14.18 -14.26 -6.42
CA ALA A 203 -13.03 -14.80 -7.12
C ALA A 203 -12.65 -16.18 -6.54
N PRO A 204 -11.97 -17.04 -7.32
CA PRO A 204 -11.53 -18.33 -6.85
C PRO A 204 -10.38 -18.15 -5.84
N ALA A 205 -10.71 -18.20 -4.56
CA ALA A 205 -9.75 -18.12 -3.46
C ALA A 205 -10.20 -19.03 -2.31
N GLY A 206 -9.27 -19.82 -1.79
CA GLY A 206 -9.52 -20.79 -0.72
C GLY A 206 -8.34 -21.72 -0.54
N ASP A 207 -8.52 -22.80 0.22
CA ASP A 207 -7.45 -23.75 0.52
C ASP A 207 -6.91 -24.46 -0.74
N ASP A 208 -7.75 -24.64 -1.76
CA ASP A 208 -7.35 -25.23 -3.04
C ASP A 208 -6.69 -24.21 -3.98
N MET A 209 -6.86 -22.91 -3.76
CA MET A 209 -6.37 -21.82 -4.61
C MET A 209 -5.95 -20.64 -3.74
N VAL A 210 -4.74 -20.76 -3.19
CA VAL A 210 -4.24 -19.87 -2.15
C VAL A 210 -3.63 -18.62 -2.79
N PRO A 211 -4.13 -17.41 -2.51
CA PRO A 211 -3.47 -16.17 -2.95
C PRO A 211 -2.12 -16.01 -2.23
N VAL A 212 -1.04 -15.87 -2.99
CA VAL A 212 0.33 -15.76 -2.46
C VAL A 212 0.90 -14.36 -2.69
N PHE A 213 0.77 -13.85 -3.91
CA PHE A 213 1.26 -12.51 -4.25
C PHE A 213 0.16 -11.63 -4.83
N THR A 214 0.35 -10.33 -4.69
CA THR A 214 -0.46 -9.31 -5.38
C THR A 214 0.45 -8.30 -6.05
N THR A 215 -0.01 -7.69 -7.15
CA THR A 215 0.69 -6.56 -7.76
C THR A 215 0.11 -5.23 -7.33
N ALA A 216 0.90 -4.17 -7.43
CA ALA A 216 0.46 -2.80 -7.20
C ALA A 216 -0.60 -2.30 -8.20
N LEU A 217 -0.85 -3.02 -9.29
CA LEU A 217 -1.89 -2.74 -10.29
C LEU A 217 -3.15 -3.59 -10.10
N GLY A 218 -3.23 -4.38 -9.01
CA GLY A 218 -4.41 -5.18 -8.70
C GLY A 218 -4.47 -6.51 -9.46
N ASP A 219 -3.32 -7.17 -9.64
CA ASP A 219 -3.26 -8.55 -10.11
C ASP A 219 -2.98 -9.49 -8.93
N VAL A 220 -3.34 -10.78 -9.05
CA VAL A 220 -3.17 -11.77 -7.98
C VAL A 220 -2.48 -13.02 -8.51
N VAL A 221 -1.47 -13.49 -7.79
CA VAL A 221 -0.81 -14.77 -8.05
C VAL A 221 -1.28 -15.80 -7.03
N TYR A 222 -1.82 -16.90 -7.51
CA TYR A 222 -2.31 -18.00 -6.68
C TYR A 222 -1.38 -19.21 -6.78
N TRP A 223 -1.28 -19.95 -5.70
CA TRP A 223 -0.86 -21.35 -5.75
C TRP A 223 -2.10 -22.22 -5.93
N HIS A 224 -2.16 -22.95 -7.04
CA HIS A 224 -3.29 -23.81 -7.38
C HIS A 224 -2.81 -25.05 -8.13
N ALA A 225 -3.34 -26.23 -7.78
CA ALA A 225 -3.09 -27.48 -8.51
C ALA A 225 -1.59 -27.73 -8.83
N GLY A 226 -0.71 -27.47 -7.86
CA GLY A 226 0.73 -27.72 -7.98
C GLY A 226 1.52 -26.68 -8.77
N ARG A 227 0.94 -25.52 -9.08
CA ARG A 227 1.60 -24.44 -9.83
C ARG A 227 1.16 -23.04 -9.44
N PHE A 228 1.99 -22.06 -9.77
CA PHE A 228 1.66 -20.65 -9.63
C PHE A 228 0.93 -20.14 -10.87
N VAL A 229 -0.23 -19.54 -10.67
CA VAL A 229 -1.04 -18.91 -11.74
C VAL A 229 -1.21 -17.43 -11.48
N PHE A 230 -0.93 -16.61 -12.49
CA PHE A 230 -1.04 -15.16 -12.47
C PHE A 230 -2.37 -14.73 -13.08
N TYR A 231 -3.16 -13.96 -12.35
CA TYR A 231 -4.47 -13.47 -12.77
C TYR A 231 -4.43 -11.95 -12.91
N ASP A 232 -4.52 -11.48 -14.16
CA ASP A 232 -4.68 -10.08 -14.49
C ASP A 232 -6.17 -9.72 -14.47
N TYR A 233 -6.59 -9.02 -13.43
CA TYR A 233 -7.99 -8.60 -13.29
C TYR A 233 -8.33 -7.42 -14.22
N ARG A 234 -7.35 -6.58 -14.57
CA ARG A 234 -7.55 -5.38 -15.40
C ARG A 234 -7.94 -5.75 -16.83
N HIS A 235 -7.36 -6.84 -17.34
CA HIS A 235 -7.59 -7.35 -18.70
C HIS A 235 -8.41 -8.65 -18.74
N ARG A 236 -8.68 -9.24 -17.57
CA ARG A 236 -9.37 -10.52 -17.42
C ARG A 236 -8.64 -11.68 -18.11
N THR A 237 -7.32 -11.66 -18.05
CA THR A 237 -6.44 -12.70 -18.61
C THR A 237 -5.73 -13.45 -17.49
N SER A 238 -5.19 -14.60 -17.82
CA SER A 238 -4.42 -15.41 -16.90
C SER A 238 -3.20 -16.00 -17.58
N GLY A 239 -2.21 -16.38 -16.78
CA GLY A 239 -1.00 -17.04 -17.22
C GLY A 239 -0.50 -18.00 -16.14
N GLU A 240 0.33 -18.95 -16.55
CA GLU A 240 1.08 -19.81 -15.64
C GLU A 240 2.48 -19.24 -15.45
N LEU A 241 2.99 -19.23 -14.21
CA LEU A 241 4.37 -18.86 -13.92
C LEU A 241 5.26 -20.10 -13.95
N ASP A 242 5.24 -20.88 -12.87
CA ASP A 242 5.97 -22.14 -12.75
C ASP A 242 5.39 -22.98 -11.60
N SER A 243 5.79 -24.24 -11.49
CA SER A 243 5.50 -25.10 -10.32
C SER A 243 6.47 -24.90 -9.16
N ASN A 244 7.67 -24.38 -9.45
CA ASN A 244 8.72 -24.11 -8.48
C ASN A 244 8.64 -22.66 -7.98
N ALA A 245 8.54 -22.49 -6.66
CA ALA A 245 8.41 -21.17 -6.04
C ALA A 245 9.59 -20.23 -6.31
N LEU A 246 10.82 -20.73 -6.39
CA LEU A 246 11.99 -19.90 -6.68
C LEU A 246 11.99 -19.42 -8.13
N VAL A 247 11.55 -20.25 -9.06
CA VAL A 247 11.42 -19.88 -10.48
C VAL A 247 10.29 -18.86 -10.66
N ALA A 248 9.14 -19.07 -10.01
CA ALA A 248 8.04 -18.12 -10.03
C ALA A 248 8.45 -16.76 -9.43
N LEU A 249 9.17 -16.76 -8.30
CA LEU A 249 9.74 -15.53 -7.73
C LEU A 249 10.73 -14.86 -8.69
N TYR A 250 11.64 -15.61 -9.31
CA TYR A 250 12.57 -15.06 -10.30
C TYR A 250 11.85 -14.38 -11.46
N MET A 251 10.77 -15.00 -11.99
CA MET A 251 9.94 -14.39 -13.03
C MET A 251 9.32 -13.07 -12.55
N LEU A 252 8.73 -13.06 -11.34
CA LEU A 252 8.13 -11.85 -10.77
C LEU A 252 9.12 -10.71 -10.51
N HIS A 253 10.43 -11.00 -10.42
CA HIS A 253 11.49 -10.00 -10.27
C HIS A 253 12.19 -9.64 -11.59
N SER A 254 12.05 -10.47 -12.63
CA SER A 254 12.68 -10.25 -13.93
C SER A 254 12.11 -9.00 -14.60
N GLU A 255 12.97 -8.05 -14.98
CA GLU A 255 12.53 -6.84 -15.71
C GLU A 255 11.78 -7.19 -17.00
N ASP A 256 12.22 -8.19 -17.76
CA ASP A 256 11.54 -8.58 -19.00
C ASP A 256 10.11 -9.03 -18.72
N PHE A 257 9.92 -9.93 -17.76
CA PHE A 257 8.59 -10.40 -17.37
C PHE A 257 7.72 -9.28 -16.80
N ARG A 258 8.29 -8.45 -15.93
CA ARG A 258 7.59 -7.33 -15.30
C ARG A 258 7.14 -6.28 -16.31
N ASN A 259 7.96 -6.00 -17.33
CA ASN A 259 7.61 -5.06 -18.40
C ASN A 259 6.59 -5.66 -19.38
N GLU A 260 6.70 -6.95 -19.71
CA GLU A 260 5.81 -7.60 -20.68
C GLU A 260 4.43 -7.97 -20.10
N PHE A 261 4.38 -8.51 -18.89
CA PHE A 261 3.15 -9.13 -18.34
C PHE A 261 2.53 -8.35 -17.18
N MET A 262 3.27 -7.47 -16.52
CA MET A 262 2.80 -6.77 -15.33
C MET A 262 2.72 -5.25 -15.49
N ASP A 263 3.09 -4.72 -16.65
CA ASP A 263 3.07 -3.28 -16.96
C ASP A 263 3.91 -2.43 -15.98
N ALA A 264 5.14 -2.88 -15.72
CA ALA A 264 6.06 -2.22 -14.79
C ALA A 264 6.43 -0.80 -15.18
N GLN A 265 6.43 -0.47 -16.47
CA GLN A 265 6.70 0.90 -16.91
C GLN A 265 5.62 1.87 -16.44
N THR A 266 4.35 1.52 -16.61
CA THR A 266 3.23 2.33 -16.12
C THR A 266 3.23 2.39 -14.59
N TYR A 267 3.51 1.27 -13.92
CA TYR A 267 3.69 1.24 -12.47
C TYR A 267 4.72 2.27 -12.00
N ARG A 268 5.92 2.27 -12.57
CA ARG A 268 6.99 3.21 -12.17
C ARG A 268 6.57 4.66 -12.36
N GLN A 269 5.86 4.99 -13.44
CA GLN A 269 5.37 6.35 -13.67
C GLN A 269 4.33 6.79 -12.62
N VAL A 270 3.38 5.92 -12.28
CA VAL A 270 2.34 6.26 -11.29
C VAL A 270 2.89 6.23 -9.86
N ALA A 271 3.86 5.35 -9.58
CA ALA A 271 4.60 5.32 -8.31
C ALA A 271 5.47 6.58 -8.13
N CYS A 272 6.03 7.18 -9.19
CA CYS A 272 6.66 8.49 -9.08
C CYS A 272 5.67 9.58 -8.64
N ARG A 273 4.40 9.48 -9.02
CA ARG A 273 3.37 10.47 -8.67
C ARG A 273 2.84 10.29 -7.26
N TYR A 274 2.53 9.06 -6.86
CA TYR A 274 1.83 8.79 -5.60
C TYR A 274 2.65 8.03 -4.56
N GLY A 275 3.84 7.57 -4.93
CA GLY A 275 4.69 6.70 -4.14
C GLY A 275 4.20 5.26 -4.07
N ILE A 276 4.89 4.45 -3.27
CA ILE A 276 4.49 3.06 -2.99
C ILE A 276 3.26 3.07 -2.07
N LEU A 277 2.18 2.42 -2.50
CA LEU A 277 0.92 2.37 -1.75
C LEU A 277 0.95 1.36 -0.60
N ASP A 278 -0.05 1.44 0.29
CA ASP A 278 -0.29 0.40 1.28
C ASP A 278 -0.60 -0.95 0.61
N VAL A 279 -0.33 -2.04 1.33
CA VAL A 279 -0.46 -3.41 0.79
C VAL A 279 -1.89 -3.74 0.36
N ASP A 280 -2.89 -3.09 1.00
CA ASP A 280 -4.31 -3.24 0.69
C ASP A 280 -4.82 -2.26 -0.37
N ASP A 281 -3.94 -1.43 -0.94
CA ASP A 281 -4.28 -0.47 -1.99
C ASP A 281 -3.59 -0.82 -3.31
N CYS A 282 -4.22 -0.51 -4.43
CA CYS A 282 -3.62 -0.61 -5.76
C CYS A 282 -3.85 0.66 -6.56
N PHE A 283 -3.11 0.79 -7.65
CA PHE A 283 -3.40 1.73 -8.71
C PHE A 283 -4.42 1.09 -9.66
N ALA A 284 -5.57 1.74 -9.79
CA ALA A 284 -6.69 1.24 -10.56
C ALA A 284 -7.07 2.22 -11.66
N TYR A 285 -7.45 1.69 -12.83
CA TYR A 285 -8.00 2.52 -13.89
C TYR A 285 -9.39 3.02 -13.51
N ILE A 286 -9.57 4.34 -13.56
CA ILE A 286 -10.85 5.00 -13.34
C ILE A 286 -11.21 5.85 -14.58
N PRO A 287 -12.23 5.46 -15.37
CA PRO A 287 -13.09 4.28 -15.22
C PRO A 287 -12.38 2.95 -15.54
N LEU A 288 -12.98 1.81 -15.14
CA LEU A 288 -12.45 0.46 -15.38
C LEU A 288 -12.22 0.19 -16.87
N LEU A 289 -11.09 -0.42 -17.22
CA LEU A 289 -10.75 -0.78 -18.62
C LEU A 289 -11.82 -1.66 -19.27
N LEU A 290 -12.26 -2.71 -18.58
CA LEU A 290 -13.27 -3.65 -19.07
C LEU A 290 -14.67 -3.02 -19.27
N LEU A 291 -14.88 -1.78 -18.82
CA LEU A 291 -16.10 -0.99 -19.06
C LEU A 291 -15.88 0.13 -20.08
N GLY A 292 -14.81 0.04 -20.88
CA GLY A 292 -14.46 1.02 -21.92
C GLY A 292 -13.59 2.19 -21.42
N GLY A 293 -12.96 2.05 -20.26
CA GLY A 293 -12.01 3.04 -19.77
C GLY A 293 -10.71 3.07 -20.57
N PRO A 294 -10.07 4.25 -20.72
CA PRO A 294 -8.79 4.36 -21.42
C PRO A 294 -7.64 3.83 -20.56
N GLU A 295 -6.77 3.05 -21.18
CA GLU A 295 -5.55 2.51 -20.59
C GLU A 295 -4.41 3.55 -20.68
N GLU A 296 -4.51 4.57 -19.84
CA GLU A 296 -3.55 5.67 -19.78
C GLU A 296 -3.05 5.86 -18.33
N VAL A 297 -1.76 6.14 -18.14
CA VAL A 297 -1.15 6.32 -16.81
C VAL A 297 -1.84 7.40 -15.97
N ASN A 298 -2.40 8.44 -16.61
CA ASN A 298 -3.12 9.53 -15.95
C ASN A 298 -4.52 9.12 -15.46
N ARG A 299 -4.99 7.91 -15.80
CA ARG A 299 -6.24 7.29 -15.35
C ARG A 299 -6.04 6.32 -14.20
N LEU A 300 -4.79 6.07 -13.79
CA LEU A 300 -4.48 5.28 -12.61
C LEU A 300 -4.58 6.14 -11.37
N ASP A 301 -5.47 5.72 -10.48
CA ASP A 301 -5.70 6.35 -9.19
C ASP A 301 -5.51 5.33 -8.06
N PRO A 302 -4.97 5.74 -6.91
CA PRO A 302 -4.90 4.88 -5.74
C PRO A 302 -6.31 4.58 -5.23
N CYS A 303 -6.60 3.31 -4.96
CA CYS A 303 -7.84 2.88 -4.34
C CYS A 303 -7.63 1.62 -3.50
N HIS A 304 -8.64 1.22 -2.72
CA HIS A 304 -8.60 -0.02 -1.96
C HIS A 304 -8.69 -1.23 -2.90
N MET A 305 -7.62 -2.02 -2.97
CA MET A 305 -7.41 -3.08 -3.95
C MET A 305 -8.51 -4.13 -3.89
N TRP A 306 -8.86 -4.60 -2.70
CA TRP A 306 -9.85 -5.67 -2.53
C TRP A 306 -11.24 -5.27 -3.04
N THR A 307 -11.63 -4.01 -2.77
CA THR A 307 -12.89 -3.46 -3.29
C THR A 307 -12.85 -3.30 -4.80
N HIS A 308 -11.72 -2.88 -5.36
CA HIS A 308 -11.54 -2.76 -6.80
C HIS A 308 -11.63 -4.13 -7.51
N LEU A 309 -10.95 -5.13 -6.98
CA LEU A 309 -11.01 -6.52 -7.46
C LEU A 309 -12.43 -7.08 -7.39
N GLU A 310 -13.13 -6.83 -6.28
CA GLU A 310 -14.53 -7.23 -6.11
C GLU A 310 -15.44 -6.56 -7.16
N LEU A 311 -15.27 -5.26 -7.40
CA LEU A 311 -16.04 -4.52 -8.41
C LEU A 311 -15.82 -5.09 -9.82
N ILE A 312 -14.56 -5.35 -10.19
CA ILE A 312 -14.24 -6.00 -11.47
C ILE A 312 -14.91 -7.37 -11.55
N ALA A 313 -14.69 -8.23 -10.55
CA ALA A 313 -15.20 -9.58 -10.55
C ALA A 313 -16.73 -9.64 -10.64
N GLN A 314 -17.45 -8.75 -9.94
CA GLN A 314 -18.91 -8.67 -10.02
C GLN A 314 -19.40 -8.10 -11.36
N ALA A 315 -18.70 -7.11 -11.92
CA ALA A 315 -19.12 -6.45 -13.16
C ALA A 315 -18.84 -7.29 -14.42
N THR A 316 -17.71 -8.00 -14.44
CA THR A 316 -17.17 -8.63 -15.65
C THR A 316 -16.89 -10.13 -15.51
N GLY A 317 -17.00 -10.67 -14.29
CA GLY A 317 -16.47 -11.98 -13.94
C GLY A 317 -14.96 -11.94 -13.71
N THR A 318 -14.38 -13.08 -13.34
CA THR A 318 -12.95 -13.23 -13.07
C THR A 318 -12.17 -13.70 -14.31
N PRO A 319 -10.84 -13.60 -14.30
CA PRO A 319 -10.00 -14.39 -15.19
C PRO A 319 -10.33 -15.89 -15.08
N LYS A 320 -10.16 -16.61 -16.19
CA LYS A 320 -10.31 -18.07 -16.22
C LYS A 320 -8.96 -18.72 -15.98
N GLU A 321 -8.94 -19.94 -15.46
CA GLU A 321 -7.69 -20.71 -15.33
C GLU A 321 -7.01 -20.88 -16.71
N PRO A 322 -5.68 -20.72 -16.79
CA PRO A 322 -4.93 -20.79 -18.05
C PRO A 322 -4.90 -22.20 -18.68
#